data_AF-A0AAD7ZE59-F1
#
_entry.id   AF-A0AAD7ZE59-F1
#
_cell.length_a   1.000
_cell.length_b   1.000
_cell.length_c   1.000
_cell.angle_alpha   90.00
_cell.angle_beta   90.00
_cell.angle_gamma   90.00
#
_symmetry.space_group_name_H-M   'P 1'
#
loop_
_entity.id
_entity.type
_entity.pdbx_description
1 polymer ?
#
loop_
_entity_poly.entity_id
_entity_poly.type
_entity_poly.pdbx_seq_one_letter_code
_entity_poly.pdbx_strand_id
1 'polypeptide(L)'
;MNPETTLQLIQILEKTVSPDKNELEAAQTYLEHAAQSNLPEFVKALSDILYHGGNSPVARMAAGLQLKNTLTSKDPAVKTQYQQRWLAFPEETRNYVKKNILAALGTENNRPSSAAQCVAYVAVAELPVGQWPELIQLMVNNVISPTSTEMMKEATLEGIGYICQEIEHEVLVAQSNQILTAIIHGMRQNEPSNHVRLAATTALLNSLEFTRANFDKESERNFIMEVVCEATQSSDTQVRVAALQCLVKIMSLYYQYMETYMGQALFPITLEAMKSDIDEVALQGIEFWSNVSDEEVDLAIEDSEAAEAGRPPQRTSRFYAKGALQFLVPVLMQKLTKQNFIRILSLY
;
A
#
# COMPACT_ATOMS: atom_id res chain seq x y z
N MET A 1 -12.44 29.82 -12.13
CA MET A 1 -11.53 30.10 -13.26
C MET A 1 -12.30 30.36 -14.58
N ASN A 2 -11.82 31.26 -15.46
CA ASN A 2 -12.38 31.49 -16.81
C ASN A 2 -12.10 30.26 -17.71
N PRO A 3 -13.06 29.77 -18.52
CA PRO A 3 -12.84 28.66 -19.46
C PRO A 3 -11.55 28.73 -20.29
N GLU A 4 -11.15 29.93 -20.73
CA GLU A 4 -9.91 30.13 -21.48
C GLU A 4 -8.66 29.79 -20.66
N THR A 5 -8.65 30.15 -19.38
CA THR A 5 -7.55 29.87 -18.46
C THR A 5 -7.46 28.36 -18.15
N THR A 6 -8.60 27.67 -18.02
CA THR A 6 -8.63 26.22 -17.84
C THR A 6 -8.08 25.50 -19.07
N LEU A 7 -8.46 25.94 -20.28
CA LEU A 7 -7.96 25.37 -21.53
C LEU A 7 -6.44 25.58 -21.69
N GLN A 8 -5.95 26.77 -21.34
CA GLN A 8 -4.52 27.06 -21.31
C GLN A 8 -3.78 26.13 -20.34
N LEU A 9 -4.31 25.92 -19.14
CA LEU A 9 -3.70 25.03 -18.14
C LEU A 9 -3.64 23.58 -18.64
N ILE A 10 -4.69 23.08 -19.30
CA ILE A 10 -4.70 21.75 -19.92
C ILE A 10 -3.57 21.60 -20.93
N GLN A 11 -3.43 22.57 -21.85
CA GLN A 11 -2.35 22.54 -22.85
C GLN A 11 -0.95 22.57 -22.23
N ILE A 12 -0.77 23.33 -21.14
CA ILE A 12 0.50 23.36 -20.41
C ILE A 12 0.78 22.01 -19.74
N LEU A 13 -0.22 21.40 -19.12
CA LEU A 13 -0.09 20.08 -18.50
C LEU A 13 0.29 19.01 -19.52
N GLU A 14 -0.29 19.03 -20.72
CA GLU A 14 0.08 18.10 -21.81
C GLU A 14 1.53 18.27 -22.27
N LYS A 15 2.09 19.49 -22.18
CA LYS A 15 3.50 19.75 -22.52
C LYS A 15 4.48 19.24 -21.47
N THR A 16 4.03 18.86 -20.27
CA THR A 16 4.92 18.29 -19.24
C THR A 16 5.49 16.92 -19.60
N VAL A 17 4.94 16.27 -20.64
CA VAL A 17 5.43 15.00 -21.20
C VAL A 17 6.03 15.17 -22.61
N SER A 18 6.23 16.41 -23.07
CA SER A 18 6.81 16.67 -24.38
C SER A 18 8.25 16.16 -24.47
N PRO A 19 8.66 15.56 -25.60
CA PRO A 19 10.06 15.22 -25.83
C PRO A 19 10.94 16.45 -26.10
N ASP A 20 10.35 17.62 -26.37
CA ASP A 20 11.09 18.88 -26.54
C ASP A 20 11.43 19.49 -25.18
N LYS A 21 12.73 19.64 -24.92
CA LYS A 21 13.26 20.20 -23.67
C LYS A 21 12.76 21.63 -23.42
N ASN A 22 12.64 22.47 -24.44
CA ASN A 22 12.20 23.85 -24.29
C ASN A 22 10.72 23.93 -23.90
N GLU A 23 9.88 23.06 -24.48
CA GLU A 23 8.46 23.00 -24.12
C GLU A 23 8.26 22.51 -22.68
N LEU A 24 9.06 21.51 -22.26
CA LEU A 24 9.02 20.97 -20.91
C LEU A 24 9.46 22.01 -19.87
N GLU A 25 10.58 22.71 -20.11
CA GLU A 25 11.06 23.78 -19.22
C GLU A 25 10.06 24.95 -19.13
N ALA A 26 9.47 25.34 -20.26
CA ALA A 26 8.43 26.38 -20.28
C ALA A 26 7.18 25.97 -19.51
N ALA A 27 6.73 24.71 -19.66
CA ALA A 27 5.59 24.17 -18.92
C ALA A 27 5.86 24.14 -17.41
N GLN A 28 7.05 23.66 -16.99
CA GLN A 28 7.44 23.64 -15.58
C GLN A 28 7.48 25.05 -14.98
N THR A 29 8.13 26.00 -15.67
CA THR A 29 8.20 27.39 -15.23
C THR A 29 6.81 28.02 -15.06
N TYR A 30 5.88 27.73 -15.98
CA TYR A 30 4.51 28.21 -15.87
C TYR A 30 3.79 27.64 -14.64
N LEU A 31 3.92 26.33 -14.41
CA LEU A 31 3.26 25.65 -13.29
C LEU A 31 3.82 26.13 -11.93
N GLU A 32 5.13 26.33 -11.83
CA GLU A 32 5.77 26.90 -10.64
C GLU A 32 5.29 28.32 -10.36
N HIS A 33 5.23 29.17 -11.39
CA HIS A 33 4.72 30.54 -11.27
C HIS A 33 3.24 30.57 -10.86
N ALA A 34 2.41 29.68 -11.43
CA ALA A 34 1.00 29.56 -11.08
C ALA A 34 0.81 29.15 -9.61
N ALA A 35 1.59 28.18 -9.15
CA ALA A 35 1.60 27.74 -7.76
C ALA A 35 2.05 28.83 -6.79
N GLN A 36 3.04 29.65 -7.15
CA GLN A 36 3.51 30.78 -6.34
C GLN A 36 2.51 31.95 -6.30
N SER A 37 1.76 32.17 -7.38
CA SER A 37 0.83 33.29 -7.50
C SER A 37 -0.42 33.10 -6.64
N ASN A 38 -1.11 31.96 -6.77
CA ASN A 38 -2.30 31.64 -6.00
C ASN A 38 -2.48 30.12 -5.90
N LEU A 39 -1.82 29.52 -4.92
CA LEU A 39 -1.84 28.08 -4.72
C LEU A 39 -3.25 27.49 -4.51
N PRO A 40 -4.14 28.06 -3.68
CA PRO A 40 -5.50 27.53 -3.51
C PRO A 40 -6.30 27.44 -4.81
N GLU A 41 -6.31 28.49 -5.63
CA GLU A 41 -7.04 28.47 -6.92
C GLU A 41 -6.35 27.57 -7.95
N PHE A 42 -5.02 27.48 -7.93
CA PHE A 42 -4.27 26.54 -8.77
C PHE A 42 -4.62 25.09 -8.45
N VAL A 43 -4.58 24.70 -7.17
CA VAL A 43 -4.96 23.34 -6.72
C VAL A 43 -6.41 23.03 -7.05
N LYS A 44 -7.31 24.01 -6.91
CA LYS A 44 -8.71 23.87 -7.32
C LYS A 44 -8.83 23.53 -8.81
N ALA A 45 -8.14 24.27 -9.68
CA ALA A 45 -8.16 24.03 -11.12
C ALA A 45 -7.53 22.68 -11.52
N LEU A 46 -6.45 22.26 -10.85
CA LEU A 46 -5.89 20.92 -11.07
C LEU A 46 -6.91 19.83 -10.71
N SER A 47 -7.66 20.00 -9.61
CA SER A 47 -8.69 19.05 -9.21
C SER A 47 -9.85 18.98 -10.22
N ASP A 48 -10.24 20.11 -10.84
CA ASP A 48 -11.24 20.14 -11.91
C ASP A 48 -10.77 19.39 -13.15
N ILE A 49 -9.51 19.60 -13.56
CA ILE A 49 -8.93 18.93 -14.72
C ILE A 49 -8.88 17.41 -14.49
N LEU A 50 -8.48 16.98 -13.30
CA LEU A 50 -8.45 15.57 -12.91
C LEU A 50 -9.84 14.93 -12.90
N TYR A 51 -10.85 15.65 -12.38
CA TYR A 51 -12.24 15.20 -12.28
C TYR A 51 -12.92 15.06 -13.64
N HIS A 52 -12.72 16.01 -14.55
CA HIS A 52 -13.41 16.02 -15.84
C HIS A 52 -12.90 14.93 -16.79
N GLY A 53 -13.63 13.82 -16.88
CA GLY A 53 -13.29 12.67 -17.75
C GLY A 53 -13.27 12.95 -19.25
N GLY A 54 -13.71 14.13 -19.70
CA GLY A 54 -13.55 14.58 -21.09
C GLY A 54 -12.15 15.09 -21.44
N ASN A 55 -11.31 15.35 -20.44
CA ASN A 55 -9.92 15.75 -20.65
C ASN A 55 -9.06 14.56 -21.08
N SER A 56 -7.95 14.85 -21.76
CA SER A 56 -7.01 13.80 -22.18
C SER A 56 -6.43 13.05 -20.97
N PRO A 57 -6.14 11.74 -21.09
CA PRO A 57 -5.51 10.97 -20.00
C PRO A 57 -4.19 11.59 -19.53
N VAL A 58 -3.43 12.18 -20.45
CA VAL A 58 -2.17 12.88 -20.15
C VAL A 58 -2.41 14.10 -19.27
N ALA A 59 -3.38 14.96 -19.62
CA ALA A 59 -3.69 16.15 -18.83
C ALA A 59 -4.19 15.78 -17.43
N ARG A 60 -5.03 14.75 -17.32
CA ARG A 60 -5.54 14.27 -16.02
C ARG A 60 -4.43 13.71 -15.14
N MET A 61 -3.56 12.87 -15.70
CA MET A 61 -2.41 12.31 -14.99
C MET A 61 -1.45 13.42 -14.53
N ALA A 62 -1.12 14.36 -15.40
CA ALA A 62 -0.27 15.50 -15.07
C ALA A 62 -0.92 16.40 -14.00
N ALA A 63 -2.24 16.64 -14.08
CA ALA A 63 -2.95 17.41 -13.07
C ALA A 63 -2.89 16.75 -11.69
N GLY A 64 -3.16 15.45 -11.61
CA GLY A 64 -3.07 14.70 -10.35
C GLY A 64 -1.63 14.65 -9.80
N LEU A 65 -0.63 14.51 -10.67
CA LEU A 65 0.78 14.57 -10.26
C LEU A 65 1.15 15.94 -9.67
N GLN A 66 0.77 17.03 -10.33
CA GLN A 66 1.01 18.38 -9.83
C GLN A 66 0.28 18.60 -8.50
N LEU A 67 -0.98 18.19 -8.40
CA LEU A 67 -1.75 18.30 -7.16
C LEU A 67 -1.05 17.55 -6.02
N LYS A 68 -0.66 16.28 -6.24
CA LYS A 68 0.11 15.51 -5.26
C LYS A 68 1.38 16.22 -4.81
N ASN A 69 2.15 16.76 -5.76
CA ASN A 69 3.42 17.43 -5.45
C ASN A 69 3.22 18.71 -4.61
N THR A 70 2.01 19.27 -4.56
CA THR A 70 1.69 20.37 -3.62
C THR A 70 1.42 19.90 -2.18
N LEU A 71 1.16 18.61 -1.97
CA LEU A 71 0.73 18.01 -0.70
C LEU A 71 1.83 17.21 0.01
N THR A 72 2.82 16.70 -0.72
CA THR A 72 3.86 15.83 -0.15
C THR A 72 5.25 16.12 -0.70
N SER A 73 6.27 15.68 0.04
CA SER A 73 7.68 15.73 -0.33
C SER A 73 8.40 14.50 0.25
N LYS A 74 9.51 14.11 -0.37
CA LYS A 74 10.42 13.10 0.19
C LYS A 74 11.16 13.59 1.43
N ASP A 75 11.28 14.91 1.58
CA ASP A 75 11.82 15.54 2.78
C ASP A 75 10.71 15.64 3.85
N PRO A 76 10.86 14.99 5.03
CA PRO A 76 9.84 15.01 6.08
C PRO A 76 9.49 16.40 6.60
N ALA A 77 10.46 17.31 6.66
CA ALA A 77 10.24 18.68 7.12
C ALA A 77 9.39 19.45 6.09
N VAL A 78 9.70 19.29 4.80
CA VAL A 78 8.92 19.90 3.71
C VAL A 78 7.52 19.28 3.62
N LYS A 79 7.39 17.96 3.82
CA LYS A 79 6.09 17.26 3.89
C LYS A 79 5.19 17.90 4.96
N THR A 80 5.72 18.10 6.16
CA THR A 80 4.99 18.76 7.26
C THR A 80 4.57 20.18 6.89
N GLN A 81 5.46 20.97 6.27
CA GLN A 81 5.13 22.32 5.80
C GLN A 81 4.00 22.32 4.76
N TYR A 82 4.00 21.36 3.83
CA TYR A 82 2.96 21.23 2.82
C TYR A 82 1.60 20.85 3.41
N GLN A 83 1.58 19.95 4.41
CA GLN A 83 0.36 19.61 5.15
C GLN A 83 -0.20 20.82 5.90
N GLN A 84 0.64 21.58 6.61
CA GLN A 84 0.21 22.80 7.30
C GLN A 84 -0.30 23.87 6.33
N ARG A 85 0.38 24.01 5.18
CA ARG A 85 -0.05 24.91 4.10
C ARG A 85 -1.40 24.51 3.53
N TRP A 86 -1.63 23.20 3.32
CA TRP A 86 -2.93 22.67 2.92
C TRP A 86 -4.00 23.01 3.96
N LEU A 87 -3.78 22.70 5.24
CA LEU A 87 -4.74 22.95 6.32
C LEU A 87 -5.08 24.44 6.49
N ALA A 88 -4.17 25.34 6.09
CA ALA A 88 -4.40 26.78 6.09
C ALA A 88 -5.29 27.27 4.93
N PHE A 89 -5.61 26.44 3.93
CA PHE A 89 -6.51 26.82 2.86
C PHE A 89 -7.95 27.03 3.38
N PRO A 90 -8.72 27.94 2.75
CA PRO A 90 -10.14 28.09 3.04
C PRO A 90 -10.87 26.74 2.96
N GLU A 91 -11.73 26.48 3.94
CA GLU A 91 -12.45 25.20 4.05
C GLU A 91 -13.27 24.89 2.78
N GLU A 92 -13.89 25.90 2.17
CA GLU A 92 -14.62 25.76 0.91
C GLU A 92 -13.73 25.23 -0.22
N THR A 93 -12.50 25.76 -0.35
CA THR A 93 -11.54 25.29 -1.35
C THR A 93 -11.14 23.84 -1.09
N ARG A 94 -10.87 23.49 0.17
CA ARG A 94 -10.50 22.12 0.54
C ARG A 94 -11.64 21.14 0.27
N ASN A 95 -12.86 21.48 0.66
CA ASN A 95 -14.04 20.66 0.41
C ASN A 95 -14.32 20.48 -1.09
N TYR A 96 -14.11 21.53 -1.89
CA TYR A 96 -14.23 21.45 -3.35
C TYR A 96 -13.22 20.47 -3.95
N VAL A 97 -11.94 20.60 -3.57
CA VAL A 97 -10.87 19.71 -4.04
C VAL A 97 -11.13 18.27 -3.58
N LYS A 98 -11.47 18.05 -2.30
CA LYS A 98 -11.84 16.74 -1.74
C LYS A 98 -12.96 16.06 -2.53
N LYS A 99 -14.02 16.81 -2.84
CA LYS A 99 -15.13 16.31 -3.66
C LYS A 99 -14.65 15.87 -5.06
N ASN A 100 -13.83 16.68 -5.71
CA ASN A 100 -13.35 16.39 -7.06
C ASN A 100 -12.42 15.17 -7.12
N ILE A 101 -11.45 15.08 -6.20
CA ILE A 101 -10.51 13.95 -6.18
C ILE A 101 -11.22 12.63 -5.84
N LEU A 102 -12.23 12.65 -4.95
CA LEU A 102 -13.06 11.48 -4.68
C LEU A 102 -13.91 11.09 -5.89
N ALA A 103 -14.51 12.07 -6.56
CA ALA A 103 -15.33 11.82 -7.75
C ALA A 103 -14.49 11.36 -8.97
N ALA A 104 -13.19 11.59 -8.96
CA ALA A 104 -12.27 11.11 -9.99
C ALA A 104 -11.88 9.63 -9.81
N LEU A 105 -12.03 9.05 -8.61
CA LEU A 105 -11.73 7.63 -8.37
C LEU A 105 -12.53 6.74 -9.32
N GLY A 106 -11.85 5.78 -9.95
CA GLY A 106 -12.46 4.84 -10.90
C GLY A 106 -12.89 5.42 -12.26
N THR A 107 -12.67 6.72 -12.50
CA THR A 107 -12.90 7.35 -13.81
C THR A 107 -11.61 7.45 -14.63
N GLU A 108 -10.47 7.17 -14.01
CA GLU A 108 -9.14 7.13 -14.59
C GLU A 108 -8.87 5.79 -15.28
N ASN A 109 -8.12 5.82 -16.39
CA ASN A 109 -7.66 4.61 -17.08
C ASN A 109 -6.16 4.34 -16.84
N ASN A 110 -5.46 5.25 -16.16
CA ASN A 110 -4.07 5.09 -15.77
C ASN A 110 -3.95 4.21 -14.52
N ARG A 111 -2.94 3.34 -14.54
CA ARG A 111 -2.51 2.52 -13.40
C ARG A 111 -1.04 2.86 -13.11
N PRO A 112 -0.69 3.35 -11.92
CA PRO A 112 -1.56 3.61 -10.77
C PRO A 112 -2.47 4.85 -10.95
N SER A 113 -3.54 4.93 -10.16
CA SER A 113 -4.49 6.06 -10.15
C SER A 113 -3.84 7.31 -9.54
N SER A 114 -3.95 8.45 -10.23
CA SER A 114 -3.47 9.73 -9.70
C SER A 114 -4.45 10.28 -8.66
N ALA A 115 -5.76 10.05 -8.83
CA ALA A 115 -6.77 10.41 -7.85
C ALA A 115 -6.57 9.69 -6.52
N ALA A 116 -6.22 8.40 -6.54
CA ALA A 116 -5.89 7.63 -5.35
C ALA A 116 -4.75 8.26 -4.53
N GLN A 117 -3.68 8.70 -5.20
CA GLN A 117 -2.58 9.41 -4.55
C GLN A 117 -3.05 10.75 -3.97
N CYS A 118 -3.83 11.54 -4.73
CA CYS A 118 -4.35 12.82 -4.25
C CYS A 118 -5.22 12.65 -2.99
N VAL A 119 -6.12 11.66 -2.99
CA VAL A 119 -6.95 11.31 -1.82
C VAL A 119 -6.07 10.97 -0.63
N ALA A 120 -5.07 10.11 -0.82
CA ALA A 120 -4.19 9.68 0.26
C ALA A 120 -3.43 10.85 0.90
N TYR A 121 -2.79 11.71 0.12
CA TYR A 121 -2.00 12.80 0.70
C TYR A 121 -2.84 13.92 1.32
N VAL A 122 -4.07 14.15 0.86
CA VAL A 122 -5.03 15.00 1.58
C VAL A 122 -5.46 14.33 2.89
N ALA A 123 -5.73 13.02 2.86
CA ALA A 123 -6.13 12.26 4.05
C ALA A 123 -5.03 12.26 5.13
N VAL A 124 -3.77 12.09 4.75
CA VAL A 124 -2.63 12.15 5.68
C VAL A 124 -2.54 13.53 6.36
N ALA A 125 -2.96 14.61 5.70
CA ALA A 125 -3.01 15.94 6.31
C ALA A 125 -4.26 16.15 7.20
N GLU A 126 -5.43 15.65 6.79
CA GLU A 126 -6.71 15.99 7.43
C GLU A 126 -7.23 14.99 8.46
N LEU A 127 -6.92 13.69 8.33
CA LEU A 127 -7.34 12.67 9.29
C LEU A 127 -6.78 12.89 10.70
N PRO A 128 -5.48 13.23 10.90
CA PRO A 128 -4.92 13.44 12.23
C PRO A 128 -5.58 14.61 12.99
N VAL A 129 -6.15 15.57 12.26
CA VAL A 129 -6.84 16.75 12.81
C VAL A 129 -8.37 16.64 12.70
N GLY A 130 -8.90 15.49 12.31
CA GLY A 130 -10.35 15.21 12.26
C GLY A 130 -11.14 15.99 11.22
N GLN A 131 -10.50 16.47 10.14
CA GLN A 131 -11.14 17.34 9.13
C GLN A 131 -11.69 16.59 7.91
N TRP A 132 -11.59 15.26 7.90
CA TRP A 132 -12.21 14.41 6.87
C TRP A 132 -12.81 13.10 7.43
N PRO A 133 -13.71 13.18 8.42
CA PRO A 133 -14.21 12.01 9.17
C PRO A 133 -14.96 10.97 8.33
N GLU A 134 -15.57 11.39 7.22
CA GLU A 134 -16.38 10.55 6.33
C GLU A 134 -15.57 9.71 5.33
N LEU A 135 -14.27 10.00 5.17
CA LEU A 135 -13.44 9.43 4.12
C LEU A 135 -13.40 7.90 4.17
N ILE A 136 -13.02 7.32 5.31
CA ILE A 136 -12.82 5.87 5.42
C ILE A 136 -14.12 5.12 5.13
N GLN A 137 -15.25 5.60 5.66
CA GLN A 137 -16.54 4.97 5.39
C GLN A 137 -16.92 5.02 3.91
N LEU A 138 -16.61 6.12 3.21
CA LEU A 138 -16.84 6.25 1.78
C LEU A 138 -15.96 5.28 0.98
N MET A 139 -14.67 5.20 1.32
CA MET A 139 -13.74 4.26 0.66
C MET A 139 -14.16 2.81 0.88
N VAL A 140 -14.61 2.46 2.08
CA VAL A 140 -15.15 1.12 2.36
C VAL A 140 -16.36 0.83 1.48
N ASN A 141 -17.31 1.76 1.38
CA ASN A 141 -18.51 1.62 0.55
C ASN A 141 -18.16 1.44 -0.94
N ASN A 142 -17.16 2.18 -1.44
CA ASN A 142 -16.69 2.03 -2.81
C ASN A 142 -16.15 0.63 -3.11
N VAL A 143 -15.53 -0.05 -2.13
CA VAL A 143 -14.98 -1.39 -2.32
C VAL A 143 -16.05 -2.47 -2.19
N ILE A 144 -16.90 -2.38 -1.16
CA ILE A 144 -17.86 -3.45 -0.84
C ILE A 144 -19.17 -3.36 -1.65
N SER A 145 -19.45 -2.22 -2.27
CA SER A 145 -20.69 -2.06 -3.04
C SER A 145 -20.69 -2.99 -4.26
N PRO A 146 -21.76 -3.77 -4.47
CA PRO A 146 -21.85 -4.68 -5.61
C PRO A 146 -21.98 -3.94 -6.95
N THR A 147 -22.34 -2.65 -6.94
CA THR A 147 -22.45 -1.81 -8.14
C THR A 147 -21.14 -1.12 -8.51
N SER A 148 -20.10 -1.23 -7.68
CA SER A 148 -18.81 -0.61 -7.95
C SER A 148 -18.10 -1.29 -9.11
N THR A 149 -17.55 -0.49 -10.01
CA THR A 149 -16.74 -0.97 -11.13
C THR A 149 -15.38 -1.47 -10.63
N GLU A 150 -14.72 -2.30 -11.45
CA GLU A 150 -13.33 -2.73 -11.21
C GLU A 150 -12.41 -1.55 -10.92
N MET A 151 -12.43 -0.52 -11.79
CA MET A 151 -11.58 0.67 -11.67
C MET A 151 -11.85 1.44 -10.37
N MET A 152 -13.11 1.51 -9.93
CA MET A 152 -13.46 2.17 -8.66
C MET A 152 -12.87 1.40 -7.47
N LYS A 153 -13.04 0.08 -7.46
CA LYS A 153 -12.49 -0.77 -6.39
C LYS A 153 -10.97 -0.70 -6.36
N GLU A 154 -10.31 -0.86 -7.51
CA GLU A 154 -8.86 -0.80 -7.68
C GLU A 154 -8.30 0.54 -7.16
N ALA A 155 -8.77 1.67 -7.72
CA ALA A 155 -8.29 3.00 -7.32
C ALA A 155 -8.56 3.31 -5.84
N THR A 156 -9.69 2.84 -5.30
CA THR A 156 -10.00 3.03 -3.88
C THR A 156 -9.05 2.22 -3.00
N LEU A 157 -8.76 0.97 -3.35
CA LEU A 157 -7.82 0.11 -2.60
C LEU A 157 -6.38 0.62 -2.70
N GLU A 158 -5.95 1.15 -3.86
CA GLU A 158 -4.69 1.87 -3.97
C GLU A 158 -4.63 3.06 -3.01
N GLY A 159 -5.71 3.85 -2.95
CA GLY A 159 -5.84 4.98 -2.03
C GLY A 159 -5.74 4.54 -0.57
N ILE A 160 -6.44 3.46 -0.19
CA ILE A 160 -6.35 2.88 1.17
C ILE A 160 -4.90 2.47 1.44
N GLY A 161 -4.25 1.76 0.49
CA GLY A 161 -2.87 1.32 0.63
C GLY A 161 -1.87 2.46 0.84
N TYR A 162 -2.03 3.58 0.10
CA TYR A 162 -1.22 4.78 0.28
C TYR A 162 -1.47 5.47 1.63
N ILE A 163 -2.73 5.51 2.09
CA ILE A 163 -3.05 6.06 3.42
C ILE A 163 -2.37 5.22 4.50
N CYS A 164 -2.53 3.89 4.45
CA CYS A 164 -1.92 2.96 5.41
C CYS A 164 -0.39 3.08 5.46
N GLN A 165 0.25 3.43 4.34
CA GLN A 165 1.70 3.57 4.25
C GLN A 165 2.22 4.90 4.81
N GLU A 166 1.47 5.99 4.65
CA GLU A 166 1.99 7.35 4.83
C GLU A 166 1.56 8.02 6.13
N ILE A 167 0.51 7.52 6.79
CA ILE A 167 -0.06 8.11 8.00
C ILE A 167 0.49 7.45 9.26
N GLU A 168 0.55 8.21 10.35
CA GLU A 168 0.84 7.64 11.67
C GLU A 168 -0.23 6.62 12.06
N HIS A 169 0.23 5.44 12.46
CA HIS A 169 -0.59 4.25 12.72
C HIS A 169 -1.70 4.50 13.74
N GLU A 170 -1.42 5.30 14.78
CA GLU A 170 -2.33 5.65 15.86
C GLU A 170 -3.61 6.31 15.34
N VAL A 171 -3.54 7.05 14.23
CA VAL A 171 -4.69 7.74 13.62
C VAL A 171 -5.72 6.75 13.07
N LEU A 172 -5.27 5.59 12.57
CA LEU A 172 -6.14 4.60 11.91
C LEU A 172 -6.64 3.50 12.85
N VAL A 173 -6.10 3.37 14.07
CA VAL A 173 -6.45 2.27 15.00
C VAL A 173 -7.96 2.19 15.23
N ALA A 174 -8.64 3.32 15.43
CA ALA A 174 -10.09 3.36 15.67
C ALA A 174 -10.92 2.88 14.46
N GLN A 175 -10.34 2.93 13.25
CA GLN A 175 -10.99 2.59 11.99
C GLN A 175 -10.44 1.28 11.38
N SER A 176 -9.55 0.57 12.08
CA SER A 176 -8.86 -0.63 11.57
C SER A 176 -9.83 -1.70 11.07
N ASN A 177 -10.93 -1.95 11.79
CA ASN A 177 -11.95 -2.93 11.41
C ASN A 177 -12.58 -2.58 10.05
N GLN A 178 -12.88 -1.31 9.81
CA GLN A 178 -13.51 -0.87 8.58
C GLN A 178 -12.54 -1.00 7.40
N ILE A 179 -11.30 -0.56 7.60
CA ILE A 179 -10.22 -0.65 6.61
C ILE A 179 -9.96 -2.11 6.25
N LEU A 180 -9.79 -2.99 7.24
CA LEU A 180 -9.62 -4.43 7.01
C LEU A 180 -10.82 -5.07 6.32
N THR A 181 -12.05 -4.64 6.64
CA THR A 181 -13.24 -5.15 5.95
C THR A 181 -13.16 -4.89 4.44
N ALA A 182 -12.79 -3.68 4.04
CA ALA A 182 -12.63 -3.34 2.62
C ALA A 182 -11.47 -4.11 1.97
N ILE A 183 -10.30 -4.14 2.62
CA ILE A 183 -9.11 -4.85 2.14
C ILE A 183 -9.42 -6.34 1.93
N ILE A 184 -9.92 -7.01 2.97
CA ILE A 184 -10.21 -8.44 2.92
C ILE A 184 -11.32 -8.74 1.90
N HIS A 185 -12.30 -7.86 1.72
CA HIS A 185 -13.30 -8.00 0.65
C HIS A 185 -12.67 -8.02 -0.75
N GLY A 186 -11.72 -7.12 -1.02
CA GLY A 186 -11.01 -7.05 -2.30
C GLY A 186 -10.03 -8.20 -2.55
N MET A 187 -9.58 -8.90 -1.51
CA MET A 187 -8.62 -10.01 -1.64
C MET A 187 -9.27 -11.38 -1.93
N ARG A 188 -10.57 -11.52 -1.65
CA ARG A 188 -11.27 -12.81 -1.71
C ARG A 188 -11.09 -13.51 -3.05
N GLN A 189 -11.08 -14.84 -3.03
CA GLN A 189 -10.96 -15.66 -4.23
C GLN A 189 -12.08 -15.40 -5.27
N ASN A 190 -13.24 -14.92 -4.83
CA ASN A 190 -14.38 -14.63 -5.71
C ASN A 190 -14.33 -13.22 -6.36
N GLU A 191 -13.36 -12.37 -6.02
CA GLU A 191 -13.15 -11.11 -6.73
C GLU A 191 -12.52 -11.40 -8.11
N PRO A 192 -13.21 -11.10 -9.22
CA PRO A 192 -12.78 -11.50 -10.56
C PRO A 192 -11.52 -10.76 -11.06
N SER A 193 -11.27 -9.53 -10.60
CA SER A 193 -10.12 -8.75 -11.07
C SER A 193 -8.87 -9.00 -10.24
N ASN A 194 -7.81 -9.48 -10.90
CA ASN A 194 -6.49 -9.59 -10.26
C ASN A 194 -5.89 -8.21 -9.94
N HIS A 195 -6.28 -7.14 -10.65
CA HIS A 195 -5.85 -5.79 -10.31
C HIS A 195 -6.43 -5.33 -8.97
N VAL A 196 -7.72 -5.60 -8.75
CA VAL A 196 -8.38 -5.35 -7.45
C VAL A 196 -7.74 -6.19 -6.35
N ARG A 197 -7.53 -7.49 -6.60
CA ARG A 197 -6.88 -8.40 -5.63
C ARG A 197 -5.45 -7.95 -5.29
N LEU A 198 -4.67 -7.51 -6.27
CA LEU A 198 -3.32 -7.01 -6.07
C LEU A 198 -3.31 -5.72 -5.24
N ALA A 199 -4.15 -4.75 -5.59
CA ALA A 199 -4.29 -3.50 -4.85
C ALA A 199 -4.71 -3.77 -3.39
N ALA A 200 -5.67 -4.67 -3.18
CA ALA A 200 -6.11 -5.07 -1.84
C ALA A 200 -4.99 -5.75 -1.04
N THR A 201 -4.28 -6.70 -1.64
CA THR A 201 -3.19 -7.42 -0.97
C THR A 201 -2.03 -6.49 -0.61
N THR A 202 -1.72 -5.53 -1.48
CA THR A 202 -0.72 -4.48 -1.21
C THR A 202 -1.18 -3.56 -0.07
N ALA A 203 -2.47 -3.19 -0.05
CA ALA A 203 -3.03 -2.42 1.05
C ALA A 203 -3.01 -3.18 2.38
N LEU A 204 -3.22 -4.52 2.36
CA LEU A 204 -3.07 -5.36 3.55
C LEU A 204 -1.65 -5.25 4.11
N LEU A 205 -0.63 -5.44 3.28
CA LEU A 205 0.78 -5.37 3.67
C LEU A 205 1.11 -4.07 4.43
N ASN A 206 0.59 -2.95 3.94
CA ASN A 206 0.76 -1.64 4.56
C ASN A 206 -0.07 -1.47 5.84
N SER A 207 -1.15 -2.24 6.03
CA SER A 207 -2.02 -2.16 7.21
C SER A 207 -1.57 -3.02 8.40
N LEU A 208 -0.62 -3.95 8.20
CA LEU A 208 -0.24 -4.93 9.22
C LEU A 208 0.34 -4.31 10.50
N GLU A 209 0.89 -3.09 10.44
CA GLU A 209 1.55 -2.44 11.58
C GLU A 209 0.56 -1.89 12.63
N PHE A 210 -0.67 -1.58 12.23
CA PHE A 210 -1.69 -1.00 13.11
C PHE A 210 -2.91 -1.91 13.34
N THR A 211 -2.82 -3.17 12.92
CA THR A 211 -3.91 -4.16 13.01
C THR A 211 -3.69 -5.20 14.12
N ARG A 212 -2.81 -4.90 15.09
CA ARG A 212 -2.53 -5.78 16.23
C ARG A 212 -3.81 -6.19 16.98
N ALA A 213 -4.70 -5.25 17.28
CA ALA A 213 -5.97 -5.54 17.95
C ALA A 213 -6.89 -6.51 17.18
N ASN A 214 -6.74 -6.58 15.86
CA ASN A 214 -7.43 -7.54 15.01
C ASN A 214 -6.77 -8.92 15.07
N PHE A 215 -5.43 -8.97 15.02
CA PHE A 215 -4.66 -10.21 15.17
C PHE A 215 -4.77 -10.82 16.57
N ASP A 216 -5.00 -10.02 17.61
CA ASP A 216 -5.24 -10.51 18.98
C ASP A 216 -6.55 -11.31 19.08
N LYS A 217 -7.54 -11.01 18.22
CA LYS A 217 -8.82 -11.70 18.17
C LYS A 217 -8.74 -12.89 17.23
N GLU A 218 -8.78 -14.09 17.80
CA GLU A 218 -8.63 -15.35 17.06
C GLU A 218 -9.57 -15.47 15.84
N SER A 219 -10.84 -15.09 15.95
CA SER A 219 -11.78 -15.17 14.83
C SER A 219 -11.42 -14.25 13.66
N GLU A 220 -10.97 -13.02 13.94
CA GLU A 220 -10.56 -12.06 12.92
C GLU A 220 -9.23 -12.49 12.29
N ARG A 221 -8.27 -12.90 13.12
CA ARG A 221 -6.98 -13.46 12.68
C ARG A 221 -7.16 -14.67 11.77
N ASN A 222 -8.00 -15.63 12.15
CA ASN A 222 -8.28 -16.82 11.34
C ASN A 222 -8.77 -16.43 9.94
N PHE A 223 -9.69 -15.47 9.86
CA PHE A 223 -10.22 -15.02 8.58
C PHE A 223 -9.19 -14.27 7.73
N ILE A 224 -8.34 -13.44 8.34
CA ILE A 224 -7.23 -12.78 7.63
C ILE A 224 -6.26 -13.85 7.08
N MET A 225 -5.85 -14.81 7.91
CA MET A 225 -4.91 -15.86 7.52
C MET A 225 -5.47 -16.76 6.42
N GLU A 226 -6.76 -17.08 6.46
CA GLU A 226 -7.46 -17.83 5.41
C GLU A 226 -7.35 -17.09 4.07
N VAL A 227 -7.77 -15.82 4.02
CA VAL A 227 -7.78 -15.03 2.79
C VAL A 227 -6.37 -14.77 2.24
N VAL A 228 -5.38 -14.53 3.11
CA VAL A 228 -3.98 -14.40 2.68
C VAL A 228 -3.44 -15.71 2.10
N CYS A 229 -3.69 -16.84 2.78
CA CYS A 229 -3.26 -18.15 2.29
C CYS A 229 -3.91 -18.48 0.94
N GLU A 230 -5.21 -18.23 0.76
CA GLU A 230 -5.89 -18.37 -0.53
C GLU A 230 -5.27 -17.49 -1.62
N ALA A 231 -4.89 -16.25 -1.30
CA ALA A 231 -4.26 -15.34 -2.25
C ALA A 231 -2.89 -15.84 -2.74
N THR A 232 -2.15 -16.60 -1.92
CA THR A 232 -0.89 -17.25 -2.36
C THR A 232 -1.12 -18.32 -3.44
N GLN A 233 -2.34 -18.81 -3.58
CA GLN A 233 -2.72 -19.82 -4.59
C GLN A 233 -3.22 -19.18 -5.89
N SER A 234 -3.13 -17.85 -6.01
CA SER A 234 -3.50 -17.13 -7.24
C SER A 234 -2.68 -17.61 -8.44
N SER A 235 -3.33 -17.75 -9.60
CA SER A 235 -2.64 -17.96 -10.88
C SER A 235 -1.90 -16.69 -11.35
N ASP A 236 -2.29 -15.52 -10.85
CA ASP A 236 -1.59 -14.27 -11.06
C ASP A 236 -0.37 -14.17 -10.15
N THR A 237 0.81 -14.08 -10.77
CA THR A 237 2.09 -14.04 -10.06
C THR A 237 2.22 -12.82 -9.15
N GLN A 238 1.71 -11.64 -9.55
CA GLN A 238 1.85 -10.42 -8.74
C GLN A 238 1.02 -10.53 -7.47
N VAL A 239 -0.23 -11.02 -7.57
CA VAL A 239 -1.07 -11.30 -6.39
C VAL A 239 -0.40 -12.31 -5.47
N ARG A 240 0.15 -13.40 -6.03
CA ARG A 240 0.83 -14.42 -5.24
C ARG A 240 2.06 -13.88 -4.51
N VAL A 241 2.90 -13.08 -5.18
CA VAL A 241 4.08 -12.45 -4.56
C VAL A 241 3.65 -11.51 -3.43
N ALA A 242 2.66 -10.65 -3.66
CA ALA A 242 2.15 -9.74 -2.63
C ALA A 242 1.56 -10.50 -1.41
N ALA A 243 0.88 -11.62 -1.65
CA ALA A 243 0.33 -12.44 -0.57
C ALA A 243 1.44 -13.13 0.24
N LEU A 244 2.51 -13.61 -0.42
CA LEU A 244 3.68 -14.14 0.27
C LEU A 244 4.39 -13.06 1.09
N GLN A 245 4.52 -11.83 0.57
CA GLN A 245 5.04 -10.68 1.34
C GLN A 245 4.20 -10.41 2.59
N CYS A 246 2.87 -10.54 2.50
CA CYS A 246 2.00 -10.46 3.68
C CYS A 246 2.34 -11.56 4.69
N LEU A 247 2.55 -12.81 4.25
CA LEU A 247 2.94 -13.90 5.16
C LEU A 247 4.30 -13.64 5.83
N VAL A 248 5.29 -13.13 5.09
CA VAL A 248 6.59 -12.73 5.63
C VAL A 248 6.41 -11.69 6.74
N LYS A 249 5.69 -10.59 6.45
CA LYS A 249 5.47 -9.52 7.43
C LYS A 249 4.63 -9.97 8.62
N ILE A 250 3.63 -10.82 8.40
CA ILE A 250 2.84 -11.43 9.48
C ILE A 250 3.72 -12.28 10.38
N MET A 251 4.64 -13.08 9.83
CA MET A 251 5.55 -13.90 10.62
C MET A 251 6.37 -13.06 11.60
N SER A 252 6.98 -11.97 11.12
CA SER A 252 7.77 -11.06 11.96
C SER A 252 6.93 -10.35 13.02
N LEU A 253 5.73 -9.86 12.67
CA LEU A 253 4.92 -9.10 13.61
C LEU A 253 4.17 -9.97 14.63
N TYR A 254 3.83 -11.21 14.24
CA TYR A 254 2.81 -12.03 14.90
C TYR A 254 3.25 -13.47 15.15
N TYR A 255 4.56 -13.75 15.23
CA TYR A 255 5.16 -15.08 15.41
C TYR A 255 4.41 -15.96 16.44
N GLN A 256 4.08 -15.41 17.61
CA GLN A 256 3.45 -16.16 18.71
C GLN A 256 2.05 -16.72 18.36
N TYR A 257 1.38 -16.16 17.35
CA TYR A 257 0.09 -16.64 16.87
C TYR A 257 0.20 -17.67 15.73
N MET A 258 1.39 -17.88 15.17
CA MET A 258 1.56 -18.65 13.93
C MET A 258 1.47 -20.16 14.12
N GLU A 259 1.53 -20.65 15.35
CA GLU A 259 1.48 -22.09 15.66
C GLU A 259 0.25 -22.79 15.08
N THR A 260 -0.90 -22.12 15.12
CA THR A 260 -2.15 -22.63 14.55
C THR A 260 -2.07 -22.87 13.04
N TYR A 261 -1.32 -22.03 12.32
CA TYR A 261 -1.30 -22.03 10.84
C TYR A 261 -0.03 -22.68 10.27
N MET A 262 1.04 -22.77 11.06
CA MET A 262 2.37 -23.14 10.59
C MET A 262 2.38 -24.51 9.90
N GLY A 263 1.95 -25.55 10.60
CA GLY A 263 2.02 -26.92 10.07
C GLY A 263 1.03 -27.19 8.93
N GLN A 264 -0.16 -26.61 9.00
CA GLN A 264 -1.25 -26.91 8.07
C GLN A 264 -1.16 -26.11 6.76
N ALA A 265 -0.72 -24.86 6.81
CA ALA A 265 -0.75 -23.95 5.66
C ALA A 265 0.62 -23.30 5.39
N LEU A 266 1.24 -22.63 6.36
CA LEU A 266 2.41 -21.80 6.09
C LEU A 266 3.62 -22.61 5.63
N PHE A 267 3.89 -23.74 6.27
CA PHE A 267 4.99 -24.63 5.89
C PHE A 267 4.87 -25.15 4.44
N PRO A 268 3.76 -25.80 4.02
CA PRO A 268 3.66 -26.26 2.64
C PRO A 268 3.68 -25.12 1.62
N ILE A 269 2.99 -24.00 1.88
CA ILE A 269 2.95 -22.82 0.98
C ILE A 269 4.36 -22.26 0.76
N THR A 270 5.10 -22.01 1.83
CA THR A 270 6.42 -21.35 1.76
C THR A 270 7.48 -22.29 1.19
N LEU A 271 7.42 -23.58 1.51
CA LEU A 271 8.31 -24.58 0.93
C LEU A 271 8.05 -24.76 -0.58
N GLU A 272 6.80 -24.70 -1.03
CA GLU A 272 6.47 -24.70 -2.45
C GLU A 272 6.95 -23.42 -3.13
N ALA A 273 6.75 -22.26 -2.50
CA ALA A 273 7.25 -20.98 -3.00
C ALA A 273 8.77 -21.04 -3.22
N MET A 274 9.55 -21.52 -2.24
CA MET A 274 11.00 -21.71 -2.37
C MET A 274 11.40 -22.58 -3.56
N LYS A 275 10.59 -23.58 -3.92
CA LYS A 275 10.85 -24.49 -5.05
C LYS A 275 10.45 -23.91 -6.40
N SER A 276 9.66 -22.84 -6.43
CA SER A 276 9.20 -22.18 -7.66
C SER A 276 10.36 -21.81 -8.58
N ASP A 277 10.17 -21.95 -9.88
CA ASP A 277 11.12 -21.46 -10.90
C ASP A 277 10.97 -19.96 -11.19
N ILE A 278 9.96 -19.31 -10.62
CA ILE A 278 9.79 -17.86 -10.68
C ILE A 278 10.58 -17.25 -9.52
N ASP A 279 11.65 -16.51 -9.85
CA ASP A 279 12.58 -15.97 -8.87
C ASP A 279 11.88 -15.11 -7.81
N GLU A 280 10.97 -14.21 -8.20
CA GLU A 280 10.22 -13.35 -7.26
C GLU A 280 9.41 -14.15 -6.24
N VAL A 281 8.85 -15.30 -6.62
CA VAL A 281 8.10 -16.19 -5.72
C VAL A 281 9.06 -16.97 -4.81
N ALA A 282 10.15 -17.49 -5.40
CA ALA A 282 11.17 -18.23 -4.65
C ALA A 282 11.80 -17.37 -3.56
N LEU A 283 12.11 -16.11 -3.88
CA LEU A 283 12.67 -15.15 -2.94
C LEU A 283 11.76 -14.92 -1.74
N GLN A 284 10.45 -14.77 -1.93
CA GLN A 284 9.53 -14.62 -0.79
C GLN A 284 9.45 -15.88 0.08
N GLY A 285 9.53 -17.07 -0.52
CA GLY A 285 9.62 -18.31 0.24
C GLY A 285 10.89 -18.39 1.10
N ILE A 286 12.03 -17.93 0.57
CA ILE A 286 13.30 -17.90 1.29
C ILE A 286 13.25 -16.84 2.39
N GLU A 287 12.79 -15.63 2.07
CA GLU A 287 12.63 -14.52 3.01
C GLU A 287 11.81 -14.92 4.22
N PHE A 288 10.72 -15.68 4.01
CA PHE A 288 9.90 -16.19 5.11
C PHE A 288 10.74 -17.01 6.11
N TRP A 289 11.58 -17.93 5.63
CA TRP A 289 12.40 -18.78 6.49
C TRP A 289 13.63 -18.07 7.06
N SER A 290 14.16 -17.06 6.36
CA SER A 290 15.14 -16.13 6.91
C SER A 290 14.54 -15.40 8.12
N ASN A 291 13.35 -14.80 7.97
CA ASN A 291 12.66 -14.11 9.07
C ASN A 291 12.32 -15.05 10.24
N VAL A 292 11.86 -16.27 9.98
CA VAL A 292 11.65 -17.27 11.05
C VAL A 292 12.97 -17.53 11.79
N SER A 293 14.09 -17.60 11.10
CA SER A 293 15.39 -17.86 11.72
C SER A 293 15.84 -16.67 12.57
N ASP A 294 15.69 -15.44 12.07
CA ASP A 294 16.03 -14.21 12.81
C ASP A 294 15.19 -14.07 14.08
N GLU A 295 13.86 -14.25 13.98
CA GLU A 295 12.96 -14.22 15.14
C GLU A 295 13.31 -15.32 16.17
N GLU A 296 13.67 -16.52 15.71
CA GLU A 296 14.03 -17.62 16.62
C GLU A 296 15.41 -17.43 17.28
N VAL A 297 16.32 -16.69 16.65
CA VAL A 297 17.59 -16.27 17.25
C VAL A 297 17.33 -15.24 18.35
N ASP A 298 16.53 -14.22 18.08
CA ASP A 298 16.17 -13.19 19.08
C ASP A 298 15.46 -13.82 20.28
N LEU A 299 14.53 -14.75 20.05
CA LEU A 299 13.84 -15.48 21.11
C LEU A 299 14.79 -16.37 21.94
N ALA A 300 15.86 -16.91 21.34
CA ALA A 300 16.86 -17.68 22.06
C ALA A 300 17.74 -16.78 22.95
N ILE A 301 18.03 -15.55 22.51
CA ILE A 301 18.72 -14.55 23.33
C ILE A 301 17.83 -14.14 24.51
N GLU A 302 16.55 -13.83 24.27
CA GLU A 302 15.58 -13.50 25.33
C GLU A 302 15.46 -14.61 26.38
N ASP A 303 15.46 -15.88 25.96
CA ASP A 303 15.40 -17.04 26.87
C ASP A 303 16.66 -17.15 27.74
N SER A 304 17.85 -16.93 27.15
CA SER A 304 19.12 -16.92 27.90
C SER A 304 19.16 -15.80 28.94
N GLU A 305 18.76 -14.58 28.56
CA GLU A 305 18.71 -13.43 29.47
C GLU A 305 17.69 -13.64 30.61
N ALA A 306 16.53 -14.23 30.31
CA ALA A 306 15.52 -14.55 31.30
C ALA A 306 16.05 -15.61 32.30
N ALA A 307 16.73 -16.65 31.80
CA ALA A 307 17.36 -17.68 32.62
C ALA A 307 18.44 -17.11 33.54
N GLU A 308 19.32 -16.24 33.04
CA GLU A 308 20.34 -15.55 33.85
C GLU A 308 19.73 -14.66 34.94
N ALA A 309 18.61 -14.00 34.63
CA ALA A 309 17.85 -13.19 35.58
C ALA A 309 16.96 -14.02 36.54
N GLY A 310 16.91 -15.35 36.40
CA GLY A 310 16.10 -16.22 37.23
C GLY A 310 14.58 -16.03 37.07
N ARG A 311 14.13 -15.57 35.89
CA ARG A 311 12.71 -15.35 35.57
C ARG A 311 12.31 -16.13 34.31
N PRO A 312 11.02 -16.46 34.11
CA PRO A 312 10.58 -17.07 32.85
C PRO A 312 10.67 -16.06 31.68
N PRO A 313 10.90 -16.53 30.44
CA PRO A 313 10.87 -15.69 29.26
C PRO A 313 9.44 -15.19 28.97
N GLN A 314 9.32 -14.00 28.38
CA GLN A 314 8.02 -13.43 28.01
C GLN A 314 7.44 -14.08 26.75
N ARG A 315 8.31 -14.46 25.82
CA ARG A 315 7.98 -15.09 24.55
C ARG A 315 8.87 -16.31 24.39
N THR A 316 8.38 -17.32 23.68
CA THR A 316 9.14 -18.57 23.47
C THR A 316 9.18 -18.92 21.99
N SER A 317 10.34 -19.38 21.54
CA SER A 317 10.48 -20.00 20.22
C SER A 317 9.70 -21.32 20.13
N ARG A 318 9.20 -21.62 18.95
CA ARG A 318 8.59 -22.91 18.57
C ARG A 318 9.54 -23.78 17.76
N PHE A 319 10.76 -23.31 17.50
CA PHE A 319 11.83 -24.03 16.80
C PHE A 319 11.41 -24.53 15.41
N TYR A 320 10.61 -23.74 14.70
CA TYR A 320 10.16 -24.02 13.34
C TYR A 320 11.33 -24.19 12.38
N ALA A 321 12.34 -23.31 12.44
CA ALA A 321 13.51 -23.42 11.55
C ALA A 321 14.23 -24.76 11.77
N LYS A 322 14.42 -25.15 13.02
CA LYS A 322 15.00 -26.45 13.39
C LYS A 322 14.16 -27.62 12.89
N GLY A 323 12.84 -27.55 13.03
CA GLY A 323 11.92 -28.61 12.56
C GLY A 323 11.87 -28.73 11.03
N ALA A 324 11.98 -27.60 10.32
CA ALA A 324 11.94 -27.54 8.86
C ALA A 324 13.28 -27.85 8.18
N LEU A 325 14.40 -27.83 8.92
CA LEU A 325 15.77 -27.87 8.39
C LEU A 325 16.01 -28.95 7.33
N GLN A 326 15.52 -30.19 7.56
CA GLN A 326 15.68 -31.30 6.63
C GLN A 326 15.02 -31.08 5.27
N PHE A 327 14.02 -30.21 5.20
CA PHE A 327 13.30 -29.85 3.98
C PHE A 327 13.88 -28.59 3.31
N LEU A 328 14.35 -27.63 4.11
CA LEU A 328 14.89 -26.36 3.61
C LEU A 328 16.28 -26.52 2.98
N VAL A 329 17.18 -27.26 3.65
CA VAL A 329 18.59 -27.41 3.22
C VAL A 329 18.70 -27.96 1.79
N PRO A 330 17.99 -29.04 1.40
CA PRO A 330 18.07 -29.56 0.03
C PRO A 330 17.64 -28.52 -1.02
N VAL A 331 16.58 -27.76 -0.75
CA VAL A 331 16.07 -26.74 -1.67
C VAL A 331 17.07 -25.60 -1.83
N LEU A 332 17.63 -25.11 -0.71
CA LEU A 332 18.65 -24.06 -0.72
C LEU A 332 19.91 -24.51 -1.46
N MET A 333 20.40 -25.71 -1.19
CA MET A 333 21.57 -26.27 -1.88
C MET A 333 21.33 -26.39 -3.39
N GLN A 334 20.14 -26.82 -3.81
CA GLN A 334 19.76 -26.85 -5.21
C GLN A 334 19.74 -25.44 -5.82
N LYS A 335 19.16 -24.44 -5.14
CA LYS A 335 19.09 -23.06 -5.63
C LYS A 335 20.46 -22.41 -5.79
N LEU A 336 21.40 -22.70 -4.89
CA LEU A 336 22.80 -22.23 -4.99
C LEU A 336 23.52 -22.71 -6.26
N THR A 337 23.06 -23.80 -6.90
CA THR A 337 23.62 -24.25 -8.19
C THR A 337 23.19 -23.39 -9.39
N LYS A 338 22.17 -22.53 -9.24
CA LYS A 338 21.69 -21.65 -10.31
C LYS A 338 22.47 -20.32 -10.30
N GLN A 339 23.18 -20.01 -11.39
CA GLN A 339 24.12 -18.88 -11.50
C GLN A 339 23.48 -17.49 -11.24
N ASN A 340 22.19 -17.33 -11.54
CA ASN A 340 21.43 -16.09 -11.28
C ASN A 340 21.09 -15.91 -9.80
N PHE A 341 20.93 -17.00 -9.05
CA PHE A 341 20.49 -16.97 -7.66
C PHE A 341 21.59 -16.49 -6.70
N ILE A 342 22.86 -16.81 -7.01
CA ILE A 342 24.03 -16.30 -6.27
C ILE A 342 24.12 -14.76 -6.36
N ARG A 343 23.78 -14.17 -7.51
CA ARG A 343 23.78 -12.71 -7.68
C ARG A 343 22.66 -12.02 -6.90
N ILE A 344 21.52 -12.68 -6.74
CA ILE A 344 20.38 -12.09 -6.01
C ILE A 344 20.62 -12.14 -4.50
N LEU A 345 21.19 -13.24 -3.98
CA LEU A 345 21.58 -13.32 -2.56
C LEU A 345 22.69 -12.34 -2.17
N SER A 346 23.49 -11.83 -3.12
CA SER A 346 24.52 -10.82 -2.85
C SER A 346 24.01 -9.38 -2.82
N LEU A 347 22.72 -9.16 -3.09
CA LEU A 347 22.07 -7.83 -3.07
C LEU A 347 21.27 -7.58 -1.78
N TYR A 348 21.13 -8.61 -0.94
CA TYR A 348 20.73 -8.53 0.46
C TYR A 348 21.98 -8.76 1.32
#